data_AF-A0A7C7A9Q7-F1
#
_entry.id   AF-A0A7C7A9Q7-F1
#
_cell.length_a   1.000
_cell.length_b   1.000
_cell.length_c   1.000
_cell.angle_alpha   90.00
_cell.angle_beta   90.00
_cell.angle_gamma   90.00
#
_symmetry.space_group_name_H-M   'P 1'
#
loop_
_entity.id
_entity.type
_entity.pdbx_description
1 polymer ?
#
loop_
_entity_poly.entity_id
_entity_poly.type
_entity_poly.pdbx_seq_one_letter_code
_entity_poly.pdbx_strand_id
1 'polypeptide(L)'
;MGFGTYWYNKRAEKEAEGLIPPWQVEKALNITPSERRKWQKDGRLKVETFVNIYHAGQYIDVPYFSPEVLKIPQKTIEMWRKQDLEAKKEKMKAARKAAAEKAKKTVNERKEILNKLQERAEKLGPYSGTVLKAAFWTRLASRWAKRQQIKDSMKRTTEPEEMYEIKDNIIKKIWQLREEIKNEETEIELKFYTPEEPHRYSVVFCNEHYEEFADERKYLYDGDLKAIEFFYLHEEEIKKCKKCIVNVTKHYYSLYSLKIKFKNGTTYHFHIPYPVGKKYFPSYHDLEKIDEIENEYGIFRFGAPVTEDEERLFPIKLVKKESEKIIDELQQLIQQINQEVVISQDK
;
A
#
# COMPACT_ATOMS: atom_id res chain seq x y z
N MET A 1 -18.24 15.27 -37.08
CA MET A 1 -16.80 14.95 -36.89
C MET A 1 -16.15 15.11 -38.24
N GLY A 2 -15.20 16.05 -38.37
CA GLY A 2 -14.58 16.40 -39.66
C GLY A 2 -13.70 15.27 -40.19
N PHE A 3 -13.83 14.99 -41.49
CA PHE A 3 -12.94 14.10 -42.21
C PHE A 3 -11.61 14.82 -42.40
N GLY A 4 -10.61 14.48 -41.59
CA GLY A 4 -9.24 14.98 -41.76
C GLY A 4 -8.68 14.47 -43.08
N THR A 5 -8.31 15.39 -43.98
CA THR A 5 -7.59 15.10 -45.21
C THR A 5 -6.23 14.51 -44.88
N TYR A 6 -6.05 13.22 -45.15
CA TYR A 6 -4.77 12.54 -45.08
C TYR A 6 -3.83 13.16 -46.13
N TRP A 7 -2.61 13.55 -45.73
CA TRP A 7 -1.56 13.95 -46.67
C TRP A 7 -1.00 12.68 -47.32
N TYR A 8 -1.52 12.33 -48.50
CA TYR A 8 -1.05 11.18 -49.26
C TYR A 8 0.29 11.49 -49.92
N ASN A 9 1.30 10.68 -49.63
CA ASN A 9 2.56 10.66 -50.36
C ASN A 9 2.33 9.96 -51.70
N LYS A 10 2.79 10.51 -52.84
CA LYS A 10 2.68 9.87 -54.18
C LYS A 10 3.19 8.42 -54.21
N ARG A 11 4.15 8.09 -53.34
CA ARG A 11 4.64 6.72 -53.16
C ARG A 11 3.58 5.79 -52.55
N ALA A 12 2.83 6.27 -51.56
CA ALA A 12 1.74 5.54 -50.92
C ALA A 12 0.57 5.30 -51.89
N GLU A 13 0.29 6.23 -52.81
CA GLU A 13 -0.73 6.06 -53.86
C GLU A 13 -0.36 4.93 -54.84
N LYS A 14 0.91 4.84 -55.22
CA LYS A 14 1.42 3.79 -56.11
C LYS A 14 1.47 2.41 -55.45
N GLU A 15 1.83 2.35 -54.16
CA GLU A 15 1.86 1.11 -53.37
C GLU A 15 0.45 0.60 -53.02
N ALA A 16 -0.56 1.49 -53.02
CA ALA A 16 -1.95 1.18 -52.72
C ALA A 16 -2.86 1.04 -53.96
N GLU A 17 -2.30 1.14 -55.16
CA GLU A 17 -3.08 1.17 -56.40
C GLU A 17 -3.90 -0.12 -56.57
N GLY A 18 -5.23 0.01 -56.72
CA GLY A 18 -6.15 -1.12 -56.82
C GLY A 18 -6.50 -1.81 -55.49
N LEU A 19 -5.96 -1.35 -54.35
CA LEU A 19 -6.27 -1.88 -53.03
C LEU A 19 -7.31 -1.04 -52.28
N ILE A 20 -8.02 -1.70 -51.36
CA ILE A 20 -9.10 -1.10 -50.59
C ILE A 20 -8.58 -0.65 -49.22
N PRO A 21 -8.71 0.62 -48.86
CA PRO A 21 -8.34 1.13 -47.54
C PRO A 21 -9.32 0.69 -46.43
N PRO A 22 -8.90 0.76 -45.15
CA PRO A 22 -9.66 0.17 -44.05
C PRO A 22 -11.03 0.81 -43.82
N TRP A 23 -11.19 2.11 -44.02
CA TRP A 23 -12.47 2.80 -43.84
C TRP A 23 -13.50 2.40 -44.92
N GLN A 24 -13.04 2.05 -46.13
CA GLN A 24 -13.91 1.54 -47.18
C GLN A 24 -14.37 0.11 -46.88
N VAL A 25 -13.48 -0.74 -46.34
CA VAL A 25 -13.84 -2.08 -45.86
C VAL A 25 -14.86 -1.99 -44.71
N GLU A 26 -14.63 -1.11 -43.74
CA GLU A 26 -15.54 -0.88 -42.61
C GLU A 26 -16.94 -0.46 -43.07
N LYS A 27 -17.01 0.48 -44.02
CA LYS A 27 -18.27 0.96 -44.59
C LYS A 27 -18.97 -0.11 -45.43
N ALA A 28 -18.26 -0.79 -46.31
CA ALA A 28 -18.84 -1.75 -47.25
C ALA A 28 -19.35 -3.02 -46.56
N LEU A 29 -18.64 -3.51 -45.53
CA LEU A 29 -19.04 -4.69 -44.77
C LEU A 29 -19.91 -4.36 -43.55
N ASN A 30 -20.18 -3.08 -43.28
CA ASN A 30 -20.92 -2.58 -42.11
C ASN A 30 -20.33 -3.13 -40.79
N ILE A 31 -19.02 -2.96 -40.62
CA ILE A 31 -18.24 -3.45 -39.47
C ILE A 31 -17.53 -2.30 -38.77
N THR A 32 -17.30 -2.46 -37.48
CA THR A 32 -16.60 -1.45 -36.67
C THR A 32 -15.08 -1.54 -36.84
N PRO A 33 -14.33 -0.45 -36.57
CA PRO A 33 -12.87 -0.48 -36.60
C PRO A 33 -12.24 -1.50 -35.64
N SER A 34 -12.93 -1.87 -34.56
CA SER A 34 -12.48 -2.88 -33.60
C SER A 34 -12.70 -4.30 -34.12
N GLU A 35 -13.84 -4.58 -34.76
CA GLU A 35 -14.10 -5.84 -35.47
C GLU A 35 -13.10 -6.05 -36.60
N ARG A 36 -12.86 -5.03 -37.44
CA ARG A 36 -11.85 -5.09 -38.50
C ARG A 36 -10.48 -5.47 -37.95
N ARG A 37 -10.00 -4.75 -36.92
CA ARG A 37 -8.69 -5.02 -36.30
C ARG A 37 -8.60 -6.42 -35.72
N LYS A 38 -9.67 -6.90 -35.09
CA LYS A 38 -9.73 -8.25 -34.52
C LYS A 38 -9.68 -9.30 -35.63
N TRP A 39 -10.52 -9.19 -36.65
CA TRP A 39 -10.60 -10.16 -37.74
C TRP A 39 -9.37 -10.13 -38.65
N GLN A 40 -8.70 -8.99 -38.75
CA GLN A 40 -7.36 -8.89 -39.32
C GLN A 40 -6.36 -9.73 -38.52
N LYS A 41 -6.33 -9.59 -37.19
CA LYS A 41 -5.44 -10.38 -36.32
C LYS A 41 -5.75 -11.87 -36.35
N ASP A 42 -7.03 -12.22 -36.46
CA ASP A 42 -7.50 -13.60 -36.52
C ASP A 42 -7.35 -14.21 -37.94
N GLY A 43 -6.81 -13.46 -38.91
CA GLY A 43 -6.59 -13.92 -40.30
C GLY A 43 -7.86 -14.03 -41.16
N ARG A 44 -9.02 -13.65 -40.63
CA ARG A 44 -10.32 -13.66 -41.33
C ARG A 44 -10.43 -12.55 -42.37
N LEU A 45 -9.77 -11.41 -42.12
CA LEU A 45 -9.58 -10.35 -43.10
C LEU A 45 -8.10 -10.33 -43.51
N LYS A 46 -7.82 -10.83 -44.72
CA LYS A 46 -6.45 -10.87 -45.25
C LYS A 46 -6.00 -9.46 -45.65
N VAL A 47 -4.93 -9.00 -45.01
CA VAL A 47 -4.24 -7.76 -45.39
C VAL A 47 -3.26 -8.10 -46.50
N GLU A 48 -3.29 -7.30 -47.57
CA GLU A 48 -2.42 -7.52 -48.72
C GLU A 48 -1.10 -6.76 -48.55
N THR A 49 -1.17 -5.53 -48.03
CA THR A 49 0.01 -4.73 -47.72
C THR A 49 -0.27 -3.73 -46.59
N PHE A 50 0.78 -3.22 -45.98
CA PHE A 50 0.73 -2.07 -45.09
C PHE A 50 1.38 -0.88 -45.79
N VAL A 51 0.67 0.24 -45.81
CA VAL A 51 1.14 1.48 -46.42
C VAL A 51 1.45 2.47 -45.30
N ASN A 52 2.67 2.99 -45.32
CA ASN A 52 3.14 3.94 -44.33
C ASN A 52 2.63 5.35 -44.69
N ILE A 53 1.83 5.96 -43.82
CA ILE A 53 1.27 7.29 -44.01
C ILE A 53 1.64 8.21 -42.85
N TYR A 54 1.85 9.49 -43.13
CA TYR A 54 2.12 10.48 -42.09
C TYR A 54 0.81 11.04 -41.54
N HIS A 55 0.58 10.89 -40.23
CA HIS A 55 -0.63 11.38 -39.57
C HIS A 55 -0.34 11.85 -38.13
N ALA A 56 -0.84 13.03 -37.77
CA ALA A 56 -0.72 13.60 -36.42
C ALA A 56 0.72 13.63 -35.87
N GLY A 57 1.70 14.00 -36.70
CA GLY A 57 3.10 14.15 -36.28
C GLY A 57 3.93 12.87 -36.36
N GLN A 58 3.34 11.72 -36.71
CA GLN A 58 4.01 10.42 -36.75
C GLN A 58 3.69 9.63 -38.03
N TYR A 59 4.60 8.75 -38.44
CA TYR A 59 4.34 7.77 -39.49
C TYR A 59 3.59 6.56 -38.91
N ILE A 60 2.47 6.18 -39.53
CA ILE A 60 1.64 5.05 -39.12
C ILE A 60 1.47 4.07 -40.28
N ASP A 61 1.54 2.77 -39.98
CA ASP A 61 1.30 1.70 -40.95
C ASP A 61 -0.19 1.40 -41.04
N VAL A 62 -0.78 1.61 -42.22
CA VAL A 62 -2.20 1.41 -42.46
C VAL A 62 -2.42 0.18 -43.33
N PRO A 63 -3.29 -0.77 -42.91
CA PRO A 63 -3.54 -1.99 -43.66
C PRO A 63 -4.43 -1.73 -44.88
N TYR A 64 -4.02 -2.23 -46.03
CA TYR A 64 -4.79 -2.24 -47.27
C TYR A 64 -5.19 -3.67 -47.67
N PHE A 65 -6.36 -3.80 -48.27
CA PHE A 65 -7.02 -5.08 -48.53
C PHE A 65 -7.25 -5.29 -50.03
N SER A 66 -7.28 -6.55 -50.48
CA SER A 66 -7.71 -6.87 -51.84
C SER A 66 -9.20 -6.51 -52.05
N PRO A 67 -9.62 -6.07 -53.25
CA PRO A 67 -11.04 -5.86 -53.59
C PRO A 67 -11.96 -7.07 -53.31
N GLU A 68 -11.41 -8.28 -53.26
CA GLU A 68 -12.13 -9.50 -52.89
C GLU A 68 -12.76 -9.43 -51.50
N VAL A 69 -12.18 -8.64 -50.59
CA VAL A 69 -12.71 -8.42 -49.23
C VAL A 69 -14.13 -7.85 -49.25
N LEU A 70 -14.49 -7.11 -50.30
CA LEU A 70 -15.82 -6.51 -50.46
C LEU A 70 -16.89 -7.53 -50.86
N LYS A 71 -16.48 -8.71 -51.32
CA LYS A 71 -17.39 -9.80 -51.72
C LYS A 71 -17.79 -10.69 -50.55
N ILE A 72 -17.30 -10.43 -49.34
CA ILE A 72 -17.64 -11.22 -48.15
C ILE A 72 -19.15 -11.06 -47.86
N PRO A 73 -19.93 -12.15 -47.90
CA PRO A 73 -21.37 -12.06 -47.66
C PRO A 73 -21.71 -11.60 -46.24
N GLN A 74 -22.81 -10.87 -46.09
CA GLN A 74 -23.28 -10.41 -44.78
C GLN A 74 -23.52 -11.58 -43.79
N LYS A 75 -23.98 -12.73 -44.30
CA LYS A 75 -24.14 -13.97 -43.53
C LYS A 75 -22.82 -14.45 -42.90
N THR A 76 -21.69 -14.27 -43.57
CA THR A 76 -20.37 -14.62 -43.06
C THR A 76 -19.96 -13.67 -41.93
N ILE A 77 -20.23 -12.37 -42.08
CA ILE A 77 -19.99 -11.36 -41.04
C ILE A 77 -20.80 -11.66 -39.78
N GLU A 78 -22.09 -11.99 -39.93
CA GLU A 78 -22.96 -12.39 -38.82
C GLU A 78 -22.48 -13.67 -38.13
N MET A 79 -22.02 -14.66 -38.91
CA MET A 79 -21.42 -15.88 -38.38
C MET A 79 -20.17 -15.57 -37.53
N TRP A 80 -19.27 -14.70 -38.01
CA TRP A 80 -18.09 -14.29 -37.24
C TRP A 80 -18.45 -13.57 -35.95
N ARG A 81 -19.47 -12.68 -35.97
CA ARG A 81 -19.99 -12.02 -34.77
C ARG A 81 -20.54 -13.02 -33.76
N LYS A 82 -21.28 -14.03 -34.22
CA LYS A 82 -21.80 -15.10 -33.36
C LYS A 82 -20.68 -15.92 -32.73
N GLN A 83 -19.71 -16.36 -33.53
CA GLN A 83 -18.51 -17.08 -33.05
C GLN A 83 -17.74 -16.26 -32.02
N ASP A 84 -17.58 -14.96 -32.27
CA ASP A 84 -16.89 -14.05 -31.37
C ASP A 84 -17.61 -13.84 -30.04
N LEU A 85 -18.94 -13.76 -30.08
CA LEU A 85 -19.77 -13.67 -28.90
C LEU A 85 -19.69 -14.95 -28.06
N GLU A 86 -19.76 -16.11 -28.71
CA GLU A 86 -19.60 -17.42 -28.06
C GLU A 86 -18.21 -17.57 -27.44
N ALA A 87 -17.15 -17.25 -28.19
CA ALA A 87 -15.78 -17.26 -27.68
C ALA A 87 -15.59 -16.28 -26.50
N LYS A 88 -16.24 -15.10 -26.54
CA LYS A 88 -16.23 -14.15 -25.41
C LYS A 88 -16.95 -14.73 -24.20
N LYS A 89 -18.11 -15.38 -24.38
CA LYS A 89 -18.85 -16.04 -23.29
C LYS A 89 -18.01 -17.15 -22.65
N GLU A 90 -17.36 -17.99 -23.45
CA GLU A 90 -16.49 -19.05 -22.93
C GLU A 90 -15.26 -18.50 -22.21
N LYS A 91 -14.59 -17.47 -22.76
CA LYS A 91 -13.49 -16.78 -22.06
C LYS A 91 -13.95 -16.18 -20.73
N MET A 92 -15.13 -15.56 -20.69
CA MET A 92 -15.70 -15.03 -19.44
C MET A 92 -16.02 -16.13 -18.44
N LYS A 93 -16.57 -17.27 -18.90
CA LYS A 93 -16.86 -18.43 -18.05
C LYS A 93 -15.59 -19.03 -17.47
N ALA A 94 -14.56 -19.21 -18.29
CA ALA A 94 -13.24 -19.67 -17.85
C ALA A 94 -12.60 -18.70 -16.84
N ALA A 95 -12.63 -17.39 -17.13
CA ALA A 95 -12.12 -16.37 -16.21
C ALA A 95 -12.86 -16.36 -14.87
N ARG A 96 -14.19 -16.50 -14.88
CA ARG A 96 -15.00 -16.63 -13.65
C ARG A 96 -14.64 -17.89 -12.87
N LYS A 97 -14.46 -19.03 -13.54
CA LYS A 97 -14.05 -20.28 -12.90
C LYS A 97 -12.67 -20.15 -12.25
N ALA A 98 -11.69 -19.63 -12.98
CA ALA A 98 -10.34 -19.40 -12.48
C ALA A 98 -10.33 -18.41 -11.29
N ALA A 99 -11.14 -17.35 -11.34
CA ALA A 99 -11.27 -16.41 -10.23
C ALA A 99 -11.89 -17.08 -8.99
N ALA A 100 -12.92 -17.91 -9.16
CA ALA A 100 -13.53 -18.67 -8.07
C ALA A 100 -12.56 -19.69 -7.44
N GLU A 101 -11.77 -20.39 -8.25
CA GLU A 101 -10.73 -21.31 -7.78
C GLU A 101 -9.63 -20.57 -7.01
N LYS A 102 -9.15 -19.43 -7.52
CA LYS A 102 -8.18 -18.58 -6.82
C LYS A 102 -8.72 -18.05 -5.49
N ALA A 103 -9.99 -17.68 -5.45
CA ALA A 103 -10.66 -17.24 -4.21
C ALA A 103 -10.74 -18.38 -3.19
N LYS A 104 -11.16 -19.58 -3.61
CA LYS A 104 -11.19 -20.77 -2.74
C LYS A 104 -9.80 -21.10 -2.19
N LYS A 105 -8.77 -21.07 -3.03
CA LYS A 105 -7.38 -21.29 -2.61
C LYS A 105 -6.95 -20.28 -1.54
N THR A 106 -7.25 -19.01 -1.76
CA THR A 106 -6.94 -17.93 -0.81
C THR A 106 -7.63 -18.14 0.55
N VAL A 107 -8.90 -18.57 0.54
CA VAL A 107 -9.64 -18.87 1.77
C VAL A 107 -9.02 -20.05 2.52
N ASN A 108 -8.63 -21.12 1.81
CA ASN A 108 -8.00 -22.29 2.41
C ASN A 108 -6.62 -21.97 2.99
N GLU A 109 -5.77 -21.27 2.24
CA GLU A 109 -4.44 -20.81 2.69
C GLU A 109 -4.56 -19.95 3.96
N ARG A 110 -5.49 -18.99 3.97
CA ARG A 110 -5.78 -18.17 5.16
C ARG A 110 -6.21 -19.03 6.34
N LYS A 111 -7.15 -19.95 6.13
CA LYS A 111 -7.66 -20.83 7.19
C LYS A 111 -6.55 -21.68 7.79
N GLU A 112 -5.65 -22.22 6.97
CA GLU A 112 -4.50 -22.98 7.44
C GLU A 112 -3.57 -22.15 8.32
N ILE A 113 -3.26 -20.90 7.91
CA ILE A 113 -2.44 -19.98 8.72
C ILE A 113 -3.11 -19.69 10.06
N LEU A 114 -4.41 -19.38 10.05
CA LEU A 114 -5.15 -19.05 11.27
C LEU A 114 -5.31 -20.26 12.21
N ASN A 115 -5.50 -21.46 11.67
CA ASN A 115 -5.53 -22.69 12.46
C ASN A 115 -4.17 -22.94 13.14
N LYS A 116 -3.06 -22.81 12.40
CA LYS A 116 -1.71 -22.94 12.98
C LYS A 116 -1.44 -21.90 14.06
N LEU A 117 -1.93 -20.66 13.87
CA LEU A 117 -1.84 -19.61 14.88
C LEU A 117 -2.63 -20.00 16.14
N GLN A 118 -3.86 -20.49 15.97
CA GLN A 118 -4.73 -20.92 17.05
C GLN A 118 -4.13 -22.10 17.82
N GLU A 119 -3.67 -23.15 17.14
CA GLU A 119 -3.02 -24.32 17.75
C GLU A 119 -1.76 -23.93 18.55
N ARG A 120 -1.01 -22.93 18.07
CA ARG A 120 0.15 -22.39 18.80
C ARG A 120 -0.28 -21.58 20.01
N ALA A 121 -1.36 -20.81 19.91
CA ALA A 121 -1.88 -19.99 21.00
C ALA A 121 -2.40 -20.87 22.15
N GLU A 122 -3.15 -21.94 21.84
CA GLU A 122 -3.71 -22.86 22.83
C GLU A 122 -2.64 -23.55 23.70
N LYS A 123 -1.43 -23.75 23.15
CA LYS A 123 -0.30 -24.35 23.86
C LYS A 123 0.43 -23.39 24.81
N LEU A 124 0.14 -22.10 24.75
CA LEU A 124 0.86 -21.07 25.52
C LEU A 124 0.10 -20.62 26.78
N GLY A 125 -1.16 -21.03 26.95
CA GLY A 125 -2.03 -20.52 28.03
C GLY A 125 -2.92 -19.36 27.59
N PRO A 126 -3.90 -18.98 28.42
CA PRO A 126 -4.88 -17.94 28.09
C PRO A 126 -4.25 -16.56 27.79
N TYR A 127 -3.25 -16.12 28.55
CA TYR A 127 -2.70 -14.77 28.38
C TYR A 127 -1.75 -14.68 27.18
N SER A 128 -0.70 -15.50 27.17
CA SER A 128 0.32 -15.63 26.13
C SER A 128 -0.28 -16.11 24.81
N GLY A 129 -1.27 -17.01 24.84
CA GLY A 129 -1.99 -17.42 23.64
C GLY A 129 -2.75 -16.26 23.00
N THR A 130 -3.47 -15.47 23.81
CA THR A 130 -4.16 -14.27 23.33
C THR A 130 -3.18 -13.22 22.82
N VAL A 131 -2.06 -13.03 23.51
CA VAL A 131 -1.00 -12.09 23.12
C VAL A 131 -0.28 -12.52 21.84
N LEU A 132 -0.13 -13.82 21.59
CA LEU A 132 0.39 -14.34 20.32
C LEU A 132 -0.52 -13.95 19.15
N LYS A 133 -1.83 -14.15 19.30
CA LYS A 133 -2.82 -13.72 18.30
C LYS A 133 -2.80 -12.20 18.13
N ALA A 134 -2.73 -11.47 19.24
CA ALA A 134 -2.68 -10.01 19.25
C ALA A 134 -1.44 -9.47 18.53
N ALA A 135 -0.26 -10.05 18.78
CA ALA A 135 0.98 -9.69 18.14
C ALA A 135 0.93 -9.95 16.62
N PHE A 136 0.33 -11.08 16.20
CA PHE A 136 0.11 -11.38 14.78
C PHE A 136 -0.72 -10.29 14.09
N TRP A 137 -1.86 -9.91 14.65
CA TRP A 137 -2.74 -8.88 14.08
C TRP A 137 -2.12 -7.48 14.15
N THR A 138 -1.43 -7.15 15.24
CA THR A 138 -0.69 -5.89 15.42
C THR A 138 0.38 -5.71 14.34
N ARG A 139 1.11 -6.79 14.01
CA ARG A 139 2.07 -6.80 12.90
C ARG A 139 1.38 -6.45 11.59
N LEU A 140 0.26 -7.08 11.27
CA LEU A 140 -0.47 -6.81 10.03
C LEU A 140 -1.05 -5.39 9.99
N ALA A 141 -1.59 -4.88 11.09
CA ALA A 141 -2.11 -3.51 11.18
C ALA A 141 -1.01 -2.48 10.90
N SER A 142 0.15 -2.62 11.56
CA SER A 142 1.32 -1.75 11.34
C SER A 142 1.78 -1.76 9.86
N ARG A 143 1.86 -2.94 9.26
CA ARG A 143 2.25 -3.10 7.84
C ARG A 143 1.21 -2.51 6.88
N TRP A 144 -0.08 -2.58 7.22
CA TRP A 144 -1.15 -1.94 6.45
C TRP A 144 -1.11 -0.42 6.53
N ALA A 145 -0.86 0.14 7.71
CA ALA A 145 -0.65 1.58 7.87
C ALA A 145 0.46 2.09 6.94
N LYS A 146 1.59 1.35 6.90
CA LYS A 146 2.71 1.66 6.00
C LYS A 146 2.34 1.57 4.52
N ARG A 147 1.57 0.54 4.12
CA ARG A 147 1.10 0.39 2.73
C ARG A 147 0.21 1.56 2.29
N GLN A 148 -0.66 2.06 3.18
CA GLN A 148 -1.54 3.20 2.89
C GLN A 148 -0.77 4.54 2.81
N GLN A 149 0.32 4.68 3.56
CA GLN A 149 1.22 5.83 3.42
C GLN A 149 1.90 5.88 2.03
N ILE A 150 2.26 4.72 1.48
CA ILE A 150 2.93 4.60 0.17
C ILE A 150 1.94 4.76 -1.00
N LYS A 151 0.71 4.27 -0.87
CA LYS A 151 -0.32 4.44 -1.91
C LYS A 151 -0.70 5.93 -2.02
N ASP A 152 -0.86 6.41 -3.26
CA ASP A 152 -1.36 7.77 -3.57
C ASP A 152 -2.57 8.10 -2.69
N SER A 153 -2.60 9.31 -2.13
CA SER A 153 -3.69 9.78 -1.25
C SER A 153 -5.08 9.57 -1.86
N MET A 154 -5.22 9.68 -3.18
CA MET A 154 -6.48 9.48 -3.90
C MET A 154 -6.99 8.02 -3.94
N LYS A 155 -6.16 7.02 -3.60
CA LYS A 155 -6.51 5.59 -3.63
C LYS A 155 -6.58 4.95 -2.23
N ARG A 156 -6.51 5.76 -1.17
CA ARG A 156 -6.59 5.26 0.21
C ARG A 156 -8.00 4.78 0.50
N THR A 157 -8.10 3.57 1.05
CA THR A 157 -9.38 2.99 1.49
C THR A 157 -9.64 3.22 2.97
N THR A 158 -8.62 3.64 3.71
CA THR A 158 -8.59 3.83 5.16
C THR A 158 -7.44 4.78 5.47
N GLU A 159 -7.63 5.67 6.45
CA GLU A 159 -6.55 6.55 6.92
C GLU A 159 -5.48 5.73 7.67
N PRO A 160 -4.18 5.92 7.36
CA PRO A 160 -3.08 5.22 8.04
C PRO A 160 -3.14 5.32 9.58
N GLU A 161 -3.66 6.43 10.09
CA GLU A 161 -3.81 6.75 11.51
C GLU A 161 -4.68 5.71 12.23
N GLU A 162 -5.79 5.27 11.63
CA GLU A 162 -6.69 4.27 12.23
C GLU A 162 -5.96 2.94 12.52
N MET A 163 -5.09 2.51 11.61
CA MET A 163 -4.31 1.28 11.80
C MET A 163 -3.22 1.44 12.87
N TYR A 164 -2.63 2.63 13.00
CA TYR A 164 -1.70 2.93 14.09
C TYR A 164 -2.41 2.99 15.44
N GLU A 165 -3.60 3.56 15.52
CA GLU A 165 -4.41 3.57 16.75
C GLU A 165 -4.76 2.14 17.21
N ILE A 166 -5.15 1.27 16.28
CA ILE A 166 -5.37 -0.16 16.56
C ILE A 166 -4.09 -0.80 17.10
N LYS A 167 -2.95 -0.60 16.42
CA LYS A 167 -1.63 -1.11 16.83
C LYS A 167 -1.30 -0.68 18.27
N ASP A 168 -1.43 0.61 18.55
CA ASP A 168 -1.04 1.20 19.82
C ASP A 168 -1.97 0.77 20.96
N ASN A 169 -3.28 0.60 20.69
CA ASN A 169 -4.25 0.08 21.66
C ASN A 169 -3.95 -1.37 22.04
N ILE A 170 -3.65 -2.24 21.06
CA ILE A 170 -3.27 -3.62 21.34
C ILE A 170 -1.99 -3.66 22.20
N ILE A 171 -0.96 -2.90 21.81
CA ILE A 171 0.32 -2.86 22.53
C ILE A 171 0.12 -2.37 23.98
N LYS A 172 -0.70 -1.32 24.18
CA LYS A 172 -1.05 -0.84 25.52
C LYS A 172 -1.66 -1.96 26.38
N LYS A 173 -2.61 -2.73 25.83
CA LYS A 173 -3.25 -3.84 26.56
C LYS A 173 -2.29 -4.99 26.84
N ILE A 174 -1.44 -5.36 25.89
CA ILE A 174 -0.36 -6.35 26.11
C ILE A 174 0.52 -5.90 27.29
N TRP A 175 0.89 -4.63 27.35
CA TRP A 175 1.70 -4.10 28.44
C TRP A 175 0.99 -4.14 29.81
N GLN A 176 -0.33 -3.95 29.84
CA GLN A 176 -1.13 -4.07 31.06
C GLN A 176 -1.14 -5.52 31.59
N LEU A 177 -1.11 -6.51 30.69
CA LEU A 177 -1.11 -7.94 31.01
C LEU A 177 0.30 -8.52 31.27
N ARG A 178 1.35 -7.70 31.25
CA ARG A 178 2.75 -8.17 31.19
C ARG A 178 3.16 -9.14 32.30
N GLU A 179 2.63 -8.99 33.52
CA GLU A 179 3.00 -9.87 34.64
C GLU A 179 2.38 -11.25 34.48
N GLU A 180 1.09 -11.33 34.09
CA GLU A 180 0.45 -12.61 33.79
C GLU A 180 1.06 -13.32 32.58
N ILE A 181 1.49 -12.55 31.58
CA ILE A 181 2.18 -13.11 30.41
C ILE A 181 3.52 -13.74 30.81
N LYS A 182 4.26 -13.11 31.73
CA LYS A 182 5.52 -13.68 32.27
C LYS A 182 5.28 -14.97 33.04
N ASN A 183 4.17 -15.07 33.78
CA ASN A 183 3.80 -16.28 34.53
C ASN A 183 3.60 -17.49 33.60
N GLU A 184 3.27 -17.25 32.34
CA GLU A 184 3.13 -18.28 31.29
C GLU A 184 4.41 -18.46 30.44
N GLU A 185 5.58 -18.12 30.99
CA GLU A 185 6.89 -18.29 30.35
C GLU A 185 7.05 -17.52 29.01
N THR A 186 6.31 -16.42 28.83
CA THR A 186 6.52 -15.49 27.71
C THR A 186 7.33 -14.29 28.19
N GLU A 187 8.49 -14.08 27.57
CA GLU A 187 9.38 -12.97 27.87
C GLU A 187 8.86 -11.69 27.20
N ILE A 188 8.71 -10.61 27.98
CA ILE A 188 8.43 -9.26 27.47
C ILE A 188 9.57 -8.33 27.88
N GLU A 189 10.21 -7.76 26.88
CA GLU A 189 11.36 -6.87 27.02
C GLU A 189 11.01 -5.50 26.44
N LEU A 190 11.19 -4.45 27.22
CA LEU A 190 10.95 -3.06 26.81
C LEU A 190 12.24 -2.27 26.97
N LYS A 191 12.70 -1.70 25.86
CA LYS A 191 13.92 -0.88 25.80
C LYS A 191 13.62 0.47 25.15
N PHE A 192 14.61 1.36 25.18
CA PHE A 192 14.46 2.70 24.63
C PHE A 192 15.58 3.04 23.64
N TYR A 193 15.17 3.35 22.42
CA TYR A 193 16.05 3.80 21.34
C TYR A 193 16.01 5.33 21.22
N THR A 194 17.20 5.94 21.16
CA THR A 194 17.37 7.39 20.96
C THR A 194 18.25 7.59 19.73
N PRO A 195 17.72 8.14 18.62
CA PRO A 195 18.55 8.47 17.46
C PRO A 195 19.43 9.68 17.75
N GLU A 196 20.44 9.93 16.91
CA GLU A 196 21.32 11.11 16.98
C GLU A 196 20.55 12.43 17.03
N GLU A 197 19.48 12.53 16.22
CA GLU A 197 18.54 13.64 16.21
C GLU A 197 17.18 13.21 16.80
N PRO A 198 17.01 13.21 18.13
CA PRO A 198 15.80 12.70 18.78
C PRO A 198 14.62 13.68 18.74
N HIS A 199 14.87 14.95 18.45
CA HIS A 199 13.88 16.03 18.58
C HIS A 199 13.31 16.42 17.22
N ARG A 200 12.04 16.85 17.20
CA ARG A 200 11.46 17.49 16.02
C ARG A 200 11.33 18.97 16.27
N TYR A 201 11.90 19.75 15.37
CA TYR A 201 11.78 21.19 15.33
C TYR A 201 10.67 21.58 14.35
N SER A 202 9.87 22.56 14.74
CA SER A 202 8.88 23.22 13.89
C SER A 202 9.13 24.71 13.98
N VAL A 203 9.48 25.31 12.85
CA VAL A 203 9.90 26.70 12.80
C VAL A 203 8.93 27.50 11.94
N VAL A 204 8.48 28.64 12.47
CA VAL A 204 7.71 29.66 11.74
C VAL A 204 8.48 30.96 11.86
N PHE A 205 9.01 31.43 10.72
CA PHE A 205 9.76 32.68 10.66
C PHE A 205 8.83 33.89 10.76
N CYS A 206 9.33 34.99 11.32
CA CYS A 206 8.72 36.29 11.09
C CYS A 206 9.00 36.75 9.66
N ASN A 207 8.35 37.83 9.20
CA ASN A 207 8.51 38.32 7.83
C ASN A 207 9.99 38.58 7.46
N GLU A 208 10.77 39.18 8.36
CA GLU A 208 12.19 39.51 8.16
C GLU A 208 13.03 38.25 7.90
N HIS A 209 13.03 37.28 8.82
CA HIS A 209 13.77 36.03 8.64
C HIS A 209 13.19 35.14 7.53
N TYR A 210 11.91 35.31 7.17
CA TYR A 210 11.33 34.63 6.01
C TYR A 210 11.86 35.20 4.69
N GLU A 211 12.03 36.52 4.61
CA GLU A 211 12.65 37.18 3.46
C GLU A 211 14.11 36.75 3.32
N GLU A 212 14.88 36.73 4.41
CA GLU A 212 16.25 36.20 4.42
C GLU A 212 16.31 34.74 3.96
N PHE A 213 15.41 33.89 4.48
CA PHE A 213 15.27 32.50 4.03
C PHE A 213 14.96 32.41 2.53
N ALA A 214 14.03 33.23 2.04
CA ALA A 214 13.63 33.22 0.63
C ALA A 214 14.79 33.68 -0.28
N ASP A 215 15.55 34.68 0.15
CA ASP A 215 16.71 35.19 -0.56
C ASP A 215 17.84 34.15 -0.61
N GLU A 216 18.23 33.56 0.53
CA GLU A 216 19.26 32.51 0.56
C GLU A 216 18.88 31.27 -0.25
N ARG A 217 17.61 30.87 -0.14
CA ARG A 217 17.07 29.74 -0.91
C ARG A 217 17.19 29.97 -2.41
N LYS A 218 17.11 31.22 -2.89
CA LYS A 218 17.25 31.57 -4.31
C LYS A 218 18.68 31.38 -4.84
N TYR A 219 19.69 31.49 -3.98
CA TYR A 219 21.11 31.38 -4.37
C TYR A 219 21.65 29.95 -4.37
N LEU A 220 20.97 29.02 -3.70
CA LEU A 220 21.29 27.59 -3.75
C LEU A 220 20.72 26.99 -5.04
N TYR A 221 21.59 26.35 -5.83
CA TYR A 221 21.20 25.66 -7.06
C TYR A 221 19.99 24.74 -6.76
N ASP A 222 18.90 25.00 -7.47
CA ASP A 222 17.60 24.31 -7.41
C ASP A 222 16.63 24.68 -6.27
N GLY A 223 16.96 25.65 -5.40
CA GLY A 223 16.01 26.12 -4.38
C GLY A 223 15.66 25.06 -3.32
N ASP A 224 16.61 24.17 -3.05
CA ASP A 224 16.42 23.00 -2.18
C ASP A 224 16.61 23.30 -0.68
N LEU A 225 16.99 24.52 -0.31
CA LEU A 225 17.11 24.89 1.10
C LEU A 225 15.77 24.74 1.83
N LYS A 226 15.73 23.81 2.78
CA LYS A 226 14.55 23.62 3.63
C LYS A 226 14.58 24.63 4.76
N ALA A 227 13.41 25.04 5.21
CA ALA A 227 13.27 25.95 6.34
C ALA A 227 14.02 25.46 7.59
N ILE A 228 14.09 24.14 7.82
CA ILE A 228 14.82 23.60 8.96
C ILE A 228 16.35 23.71 8.81
N GLU A 229 16.87 23.59 7.60
CA GLU A 229 18.30 23.74 7.31
C GLU A 229 18.71 25.20 7.49
N PHE A 230 17.91 26.14 6.96
CA PHE A 230 18.08 27.57 7.23
C PHE A 230 18.05 27.89 8.73
N PHE A 231 17.10 27.31 9.47
CA PHE A 231 17.04 27.48 10.92
C PHE A 231 18.34 27.05 11.61
N TYR A 232 18.96 25.93 11.21
CA TYR A 232 20.21 25.48 11.83
C TYR A 232 21.40 26.38 11.47
N LEU A 233 21.42 26.95 10.27
CA LEU A 233 22.46 27.92 9.87
C LEU A 233 22.38 29.22 10.68
N HIS A 234 21.15 29.65 11.02
CA HIS A 234 20.87 30.93 11.68
C HIS A 234 20.28 30.75 13.09
N GLU A 235 20.61 29.65 13.75
CA GLU A 235 19.92 29.19 14.95
C GLU A 235 19.99 30.22 16.10
N GLU A 236 21.15 30.84 16.30
CA GLU A 236 21.34 31.82 17.37
C GLU A 236 20.48 33.08 17.19
N GLU A 237 20.38 33.57 15.96
CA GLU A 237 19.67 34.81 15.63
C GLU A 237 18.15 34.57 15.72
N ILE A 238 17.69 33.47 15.12
CA ILE A 238 16.27 33.10 15.11
C ILE A 238 15.77 32.78 16.52
N LYS A 239 16.57 32.12 17.37
CA LYS A 239 16.20 31.88 18.78
C LYS A 239 16.13 33.15 19.62
N LYS A 240 16.91 34.19 19.29
CA LYS A 240 16.86 35.51 19.95
C LYS A 240 15.67 36.35 19.46
N CYS A 241 15.17 36.07 18.26
CA CYS A 241 14.03 36.77 17.68
C CYS A 241 12.71 36.45 18.40
N LYS A 242 12.09 37.45 19.02
CA LYS A 242 10.78 37.31 19.72
C LYS A 242 9.58 37.09 18.79
N LYS A 243 9.74 37.36 17.48
CA LYS A 243 8.66 37.21 16.49
C LYS A 243 8.67 35.86 15.79
N CYS A 244 9.80 35.15 15.80
CA CYS A 244 9.90 33.79 15.27
C CYS A 244 9.33 32.81 16.29
N ILE A 245 8.68 31.75 15.81
CA ILE A 245 8.16 30.67 16.66
C ILE A 245 8.96 29.41 16.36
N VAL A 246 9.74 28.97 17.35
CA VAL A 246 10.49 27.71 17.30
C VAL A 246 9.90 26.76 18.33
N ASN A 247 9.19 25.74 17.86
CA ASN A 247 8.61 24.70 18.69
C ASN A 247 9.47 23.44 18.63
N VAL A 248 9.88 22.93 19.79
CA VAL A 248 10.68 21.70 19.90
C VAL A 248 9.85 20.60 20.55
N THR A 249 9.55 19.55 19.78
CA THR A 249 8.99 18.32 20.34
C THR A 249 10.13 17.41 20.74
N LYS A 250 10.46 17.41 22.04
CA LYS A 250 11.50 16.54 22.60
C LYS A 250 11.17 15.07 22.37
N HIS A 251 12.19 14.28 22.06
CA HIS A 251 12.12 12.84 21.81
C HIS A 251 11.04 12.42 20.78
N TYR A 252 10.69 13.30 19.84
CA TYR A 252 9.70 12.99 18.80
C TYR A 252 10.07 11.74 18.00
N TYR A 253 11.36 11.56 17.73
CA TYR A 253 11.88 10.45 16.93
C TYR A 253 12.42 9.29 17.76
N SER A 254 12.43 9.41 19.09
CA SER A 254 12.80 8.31 19.97
C SER A 254 11.69 7.25 20.01
N LEU A 255 12.08 6.00 20.21
CA LEU A 255 11.16 4.86 20.13
C LEU A 255 11.27 4.00 21.40
N TYR A 256 10.12 3.56 21.90
CA TYR A 256 10.06 2.35 22.72
C TYR A 256 10.20 1.13 21.81
N SER A 257 11.07 0.21 22.22
CA SER A 257 11.34 -1.06 21.54
C SER A 257 10.77 -2.17 22.40
N LEU A 258 9.61 -2.71 21.99
CA LEU A 258 8.90 -3.78 22.70
C LEU A 258 9.13 -5.11 21.98
N LYS A 259 9.79 -6.04 22.64
CA LYS A 259 10.03 -7.40 22.14
C LYS A 259 9.27 -8.40 22.99
N ILE A 260 8.55 -9.30 22.32
CA ILE A 260 7.77 -10.38 22.93
C ILE A 260 8.29 -11.69 22.39
N LYS A 261 8.81 -12.54 23.27
CA LYS A 261 9.37 -13.85 22.92
C LYS A 261 8.59 -14.94 23.64
N PHE A 262 7.89 -15.73 22.85
CA PHE A 262 7.05 -16.82 23.34
C PHE A 262 7.87 -18.10 23.54
N LYS A 263 7.44 -18.95 24.47
CA LYS A 263 8.05 -20.27 24.74
C LYS A 263 8.20 -21.16 23.50
N ASN A 264 7.30 -21.02 22.52
CA ASN A 264 7.35 -21.77 21.26
C ASN A 264 8.40 -21.25 20.26
N GLY A 265 9.26 -20.30 20.66
CA GLY A 265 10.30 -19.68 19.84
C GLY A 265 9.84 -18.54 18.93
N THR A 266 8.53 -18.29 18.84
CA THR A 266 8.01 -17.16 18.07
C THR A 266 8.42 -15.85 18.75
N THR A 267 8.89 -14.89 17.98
CA THR A 267 9.27 -13.57 18.49
C THR A 267 8.58 -12.48 17.66
N TYR A 268 8.04 -11.48 18.34
CA TYR A 268 7.55 -10.26 17.71
C TYR A 268 8.28 -9.05 18.28
N HIS A 269 8.47 -8.05 17.44
CA HIS A 269 9.15 -6.81 17.77
C HIS A 269 8.34 -5.63 17.25
N PHE A 270 8.06 -4.68 18.14
CA PHE A 270 7.25 -3.51 17.85
C PHE A 270 7.95 -2.24 18.29
N HIS A 271 7.89 -1.23 17.44
CA HIS A 271 8.33 0.12 17.73
C HIS A 271 7.14 1.03 17.99
N ILE A 272 7.23 1.81 19.07
CA ILE A 272 6.20 2.77 19.47
C ILE A 272 6.88 4.13 19.66
N PRO A 273 6.44 5.19 18.95
CA PRO A 273 6.98 6.53 19.16
C PRO A 273 6.86 6.97 20.61
N TYR A 274 7.93 7.56 21.16
CA TYR A 274 7.94 8.04 22.54
C TYR A 274 6.75 8.96 22.88
N PRO A 275 6.34 9.93 22.03
CA PRO A 275 5.18 10.77 22.31
C PRO A 275 3.87 9.99 22.55
N VAL A 276 3.74 8.81 21.95
CA VAL A 276 2.60 7.90 22.11
C VAL A 276 2.78 7.03 23.34
N GLY A 277 3.92 6.32 23.41
CA GLY A 277 4.18 5.31 24.44
C GLY A 277 4.34 5.88 25.85
N LYS A 278 4.81 7.14 25.99
CA LYS A 278 5.03 7.78 27.31
C LYS A 278 3.77 7.89 28.17
N LYS A 279 2.59 7.68 27.58
CA LYS A 279 1.29 7.71 28.28
C LYS A 279 1.03 6.45 29.10
N TYR A 280 1.73 5.34 28.84
CA TYR A 280 1.47 4.04 29.48
C TYR A 280 2.69 3.15 29.68
N PHE A 281 3.84 3.47 29.09
CA PHE A 281 5.11 2.84 29.42
C PHE A 281 5.84 3.59 30.55
N PRO A 282 6.81 2.94 31.23
CA PRO A 282 7.70 3.60 32.18
C PRO A 282 8.44 4.78 31.57
N SER A 283 9.01 5.60 32.46
CA SER A 283 9.91 6.68 32.04
C SER A 283 11.06 6.09 31.23
N TYR A 284 11.43 6.77 30.14
CA TYR A 284 12.54 6.31 29.32
C TYR A 284 13.88 6.31 30.08
N HIS A 285 14.00 7.06 31.19
CA HIS A 285 15.18 7.03 32.05
C HIS A 285 15.37 5.70 32.78
N ASP A 286 14.28 4.97 33.02
CA ASP A 286 14.28 3.70 33.76
C ASP A 286 14.49 2.49 32.84
N LEU A 287 14.63 2.72 31.53
CA LEU A 287 14.74 1.67 30.52
C LEU A 287 16.17 1.56 30.00
N GLU A 288 16.60 0.32 29.75
CA GLU A 288 17.84 0.02 29.04
C GLU A 288 17.87 0.74 27.69
N LYS A 289 19.01 1.39 27.42
CA LYS A 289 19.27 2.06 26.16
C LYS A 289 19.80 1.07 25.15
N ILE A 290 19.33 1.20 23.93
CA ILE A 290 19.81 0.40 22.81
C ILE A 290 20.16 1.28 21.63
N ASP A 291 21.15 0.81 20.89
CA ASP A 291 21.44 1.26 19.55
C ASP A 291 20.80 0.28 18.58
N GLU A 292 19.90 0.78 17.73
CA GLU A 292 19.32 0.00 16.63
C GLU A 292 19.78 0.62 15.31
N ILE A 293 20.28 -0.22 14.40
CA ILE A 293 20.65 0.18 13.04
C ILE A 293 19.38 0.18 12.19
N GLU A 294 19.12 1.28 11.48
CA GLU A 294 17.96 1.37 10.58
C GLU A 294 18.05 0.35 9.44
N ASN A 295 16.92 -0.28 9.09
CA ASN A 295 16.85 -1.25 8.00
C ASN A 295 17.16 -0.57 6.63
N GLU A 296 17.67 -1.31 5.64
CA GLU A 296 18.01 -0.81 4.28
C GLU A 296 16.91 0.01 3.56
N TYR A 297 15.64 -0.12 3.94
CA TYR A 297 14.52 0.68 3.40
C TYR A 297 14.30 2.02 4.15
N GLY A 298 15.38 2.57 4.72
CA GLY A 298 15.46 3.68 5.68
C GLY A 298 15.00 5.04 5.20
N ILE A 299 13.73 5.18 4.82
CA ILE A 299 13.08 6.50 4.67
C ILE A 299 12.03 6.73 5.76
N PHE A 300 11.67 5.70 6.55
CA PHE A 300 10.72 5.85 7.65
C PHE A 300 10.93 4.80 8.78
N ARG A 301 11.96 4.97 9.62
CA ARG A 301 12.12 4.49 11.01
C ARG A 301 11.26 3.27 11.46
N PHE A 302 11.41 2.17 10.73
CA PHE A 302 10.93 0.79 10.98
C PHE A 302 9.51 0.39 10.54
N GLY A 303 9.46 -0.76 9.86
CA GLY A 303 8.25 -1.46 9.39
C GLY A 303 8.16 -1.54 7.86
N ALA A 304 8.01 -2.75 7.31
CA ALA A 304 7.79 -2.96 5.88
C ALA A 304 6.28 -2.95 5.55
N PRO A 305 5.84 -2.47 4.37
CA PRO A 305 4.45 -2.57 3.96
C PRO A 305 4.02 -4.03 3.78
N VAL A 306 2.71 -4.30 3.86
CA VAL A 306 2.17 -5.63 3.50
C VAL A 306 2.59 -6.01 2.08
N THR A 307 2.94 -7.28 1.88
CA THR A 307 3.22 -7.82 0.54
C THR A 307 1.91 -8.03 -0.23
N GLU A 308 1.99 -8.28 -1.55
CA GLU A 308 0.80 -8.59 -2.35
C GLU A 308 0.09 -9.88 -1.87
N ASP A 309 0.86 -10.88 -1.42
CA ASP A 309 0.31 -12.09 -0.85
C ASP A 309 -0.35 -11.85 0.51
N GLU A 310 0.25 -11.05 1.38
CA GLU A 310 -0.39 -10.65 2.64
C GLU A 310 -1.63 -9.79 2.39
N GLU A 311 -1.64 -8.90 1.39
CA GLU A 311 -2.80 -8.09 1.00
C GLU A 311 -3.95 -8.98 0.50
N ARG A 312 -3.63 -10.03 -0.28
CA ARG A 312 -4.59 -11.04 -0.74
C ARG A 312 -5.11 -11.90 0.41
N LEU A 313 -4.22 -12.40 1.26
CA LEU A 313 -4.55 -13.30 2.36
C LEU A 313 -5.22 -12.57 3.52
N PHE A 314 -4.83 -11.34 3.83
CA PHE A 314 -5.33 -10.55 4.96
C PHE A 314 -5.70 -9.13 4.51
N PRO A 315 -6.84 -8.97 3.81
CA PRO A 315 -7.32 -7.66 3.40
C PRO A 315 -7.53 -6.73 4.59
N ILE A 316 -7.32 -5.42 4.39
CA ILE A 316 -7.41 -4.40 5.47
C ILE A 316 -8.69 -4.48 6.30
N LYS A 317 -9.85 -4.72 5.67
CA LYS A 317 -11.14 -4.89 6.37
C LYS A 317 -11.15 -6.08 7.32
N LEU A 318 -10.50 -7.18 6.94
CA LEU A 318 -10.37 -8.35 7.80
C LEU A 318 -9.41 -8.05 8.96
N VAL A 319 -8.26 -7.44 8.67
CA VAL A 319 -7.26 -7.08 9.70
C VAL A 319 -7.90 -6.17 10.74
N LYS A 320 -8.65 -5.14 10.32
CA LYS A 320 -9.40 -4.27 11.22
C LYS A 320 -10.35 -5.07 12.12
N LYS A 321 -11.25 -5.86 11.52
CA LYS A 321 -12.26 -6.65 12.24
C LYS A 321 -11.63 -7.60 13.25
N GLU A 322 -10.60 -8.34 12.87
CA GLU A 322 -9.95 -9.30 13.79
C GLU A 322 -9.10 -8.59 14.85
N SER A 323 -8.55 -7.41 14.54
CA SER A 323 -7.86 -6.57 15.53
C SER A 323 -8.83 -5.98 16.55
N GLU A 324 -10.03 -5.56 16.16
CA GLU A 324 -11.07 -5.10 17.08
C GLU A 324 -11.49 -6.22 18.03
N LYS A 325 -11.73 -7.44 17.50
CA LYS A 325 -12.03 -8.60 18.34
C LYS A 325 -10.91 -8.92 19.34
N ILE A 326 -9.64 -8.90 18.90
CA ILE A 326 -8.53 -9.21 19.83
C ILE A 326 -8.34 -8.12 20.88
N ILE A 327 -8.65 -6.86 20.56
CA ILE A 327 -8.70 -5.76 21.54
C ILE A 327 -9.75 -6.05 22.62
N ASP A 328 -10.93 -6.54 22.23
CA ASP A 328 -12.00 -6.91 23.17
C ASP A 328 -11.60 -8.12 24.04
N GLU A 329 -11.02 -9.16 23.44
CA GLU A 329 -10.50 -10.33 24.17
C GLU A 329 -9.45 -9.92 25.22
N LEU A 330 -8.48 -9.08 24.85
CA LEU A 330 -7.49 -8.55 25.79
C LEU A 330 -8.13 -7.70 26.89
N GLN A 331 -9.16 -6.91 26.57
CA GLN A 331 -9.87 -6.10 27.55
C GLN A 331 -10.63 -6.95 28.57
N GLN A 332 -11.20 -8.08 28.15
CA GLN A 332 -11.86 -9.04 29.04
C GLN A 332 -10.86 -9.67 30.01
N LEU A 333 -9.69 -10.10 29.53
CA LEU A 333 -8.63 -10.65 30.39
C LEU A 333 -8.19 -9.63 31.46
N ILE A 334 -8.00 -8.36 31.07
CA ILE A 334 -7.65 -7.28 32.02
C ILE A 334 -8.75 -7.10 33.08
N GLN A 335 -10.02 -7.18 32.69
CA GLN A 335 -11.14 -7.05 33.63
C GLN A 335 -11.20 -8.22 34.61
N GLN A 336 -10.93 -9.45 34.14
CA GLN A 336 -10.91 -10.65 34.99
C GLN A 336 -9.84 -10.54 36.07
N ILE A 337 -8.61 -10.16 35.71
CA ILE A 337 -7.52 -9.94 36.68
C ILE A 337 -7.93 -8.91 37.74
N ASN A 338 -8.50 -7.78 37.32
CA ASN A 338 -8.91 -6.73 38.26
C ASN A 338 -10.00 -7.21 39.24
N GLN A 339 -10.89 -8.10 38.82
CA GLN A 339 -11.92 -8.68 39.69
C GLN A 339 -11.33 -9.65 40.72
N GLU A 340 -10.37 -10.48 40.31
CA GLU A 340 -9.69 -11.43 41.21
C GLU A 340 -8.86 -10.73 42.30
N VAL A 341 -8.25 -9.59 41.96
CA VAL A 341 -7.50 -8.77 42.93
C VAL A 341 -8.42 -8.15 43.99
N VAL A 342 -9.63 -7.71 43.62
CA VAL A 342 -10.59 -7.15 44.59
C VAL A 342 -11.08 -8.23 45.56
N ILE A 343 -11.44 -9.41 45.05
CA ILE A 343 -11.96 -10.52 45.89
C ILE A 343 -10.90 -11.05 46.86
N SER A 344 -9.62 -10.98 46.50
CA SER A 344 -8.51 -11.41 47.38
C SER A 344 -8.10 -10.38 48.43
N GLN A 345 -8.53 -9.11 48.28
CA GLN A 345 -8.32 -8.07 49.30
C GLN A 345 -9.47 -8.01 50.34
N ASP A 346 -10.65 -8.51 49.98
CA ASP A 346 -11.83 -8.58 50.86
C ASP A 346 -11.91 -9.89 51.69
N LYS A 347 -10.96 -10.81 51.51
CA LYS A 347 -10.80 -12.05 52.29
C LYS A 347 -9.56 -11.97 53.17
#